data_AF-A0A8J8PD14-F1
#
_entry.id   AF-A0A8J8PD14-F1
#
_cell.length_a   1.000
_cell.length_b   1.000
_cell.length_c   1.000
_cell.angle_alpha   90.00
_cell.angle_beta   90.00
_cell.angle_gamma   90.00
#
_symmetry.space_group_name_H-M   'P 1'
#
loop_
_entity.id
_entity.type
_entity.pdbx_description
1 polymer ?
#
loop_
_entity_poly.entity_id
_entity_poly.type
_entity_poly.pdbx_seq_one_letter_code
_entity_poly.pdbx_strand_id
1 'polypeptide(L)'
;MSSDTGSGPAATDSDGDRYRAIVEGITDLITVIDPDGTLTYVSPSANRLLGYEPAAVTGDRVFEYIHEADHEQVRAAIEAVSAAPDSSRQIELRFERDNGSWCWIEATLRNLVDTEPVGGILIVSRDITDRKEREQRIRDLKQRLELAVEGGKFGVWDWNMATDDVEFNERWATMLGYTPEEIGGTFAEWEERVHPEDIDRTAEALEAHIEGEADYYDSAFRMETADGDWKWIRTIGEIFERDESGEPTRAVGIHLDIDERKTYERRLKRQRNNLEVLNQVVRHDIRNDIQLVLAYVERAQQYVSPEGTQFMTQAIDAANDAIGRTETARDITEIMLQSETERQPISLRYVLETEIDDSRSRHEHALFHVDGAIPEVEVLADEMLEAVFRNLLSNAVQHNDKDVPEVTVSVTDEGGQVAVRIADNGPGIIDEHKAEIFDEGEMSLETGGTGLGLYLVEALVDRYGGEISVADNDPTGAVFTVRLPKAE
;
A
#
# COMPACT_ATOMS: atom_id res chain seq x y z
N MET A 1 16.21 110.27 -6.06
CA MET A 1 17.04 109.15 -5.58
C MET A 1 16.25 108.45 -4.51
N SER A 2 15.56 107.37 -4.91
CA SER A 2 14.76 106.51 -4.06
C SER A 2 15.67 105.41 -3.51
N SER A 3 15.67 105.21 -2.20
CA SER A 3 16.30 104.06 -1.55
C SER A 3 15.20 103.10 -1.13
N ASP A 4 15.12 102.01 -1.88
CA ASP A 4 14.17 100.92 -1.84
C ASP A 4 14.49 99.96 -0.67
N THR A 5 13.47 99.63 0.12
CA THR A 5 13.52 98.66 1.21
C THR A 5 13.34 97.26 0.63
N GLY A 6 14.44 96.56 0.37
CA GLY A 6 14.44 95.16 -0.03
C GLY A 6 14.38 94.22 1.17
N SER A 7 13.16 93.76 1.50
CA SER A 7 12.93 92.57 2.32
C SER A 7 13.39 91.34 1.52
N GLY A 8 14.38 90.61 2.01
CA GLY A 8 14.78 89.32 1.43
C GLY A 8 13.75 88.22 1.75
N PRO A 9 13.45 87.28 0.82
CA PRO A 9 12.47 86.24 1.03
C PRO A 9 13.02 85.08 1.87
N ALA A 10 12.14 84.47 2.66
CA ALA A 10 12.35 83.29 3.49
C ALA A 10 12.74 82.06 2.64
N ALA A 11 13.81 81.38 3.03
CA ALA A 11 14.36 80.19 2.36
C ALA A 11 14.48 78.99 3.32
N THR A 12 13.51 78.79 4.23
CA THR A 12 13.57 77.74 5.28
C THR A 12 12.50 76.65 5.17
N ASP A 13 11.47 76.79 4.34
CA ASP A 13 10.38 75.79 4.24
C ASP A 13 10.65 74.64 3.26
N SER A 14 11.46 74.85 2.20
CA SER A 14 11.57 73.86 1.11
C SER A 14 12.37 72.60 1.45
N ASP A 15 13.37 72.70 2.33
CA ASP A 15 14.19 71.55 2.71
C ASP A 15 13.48 70.66 3.74
N GLY A 16 12.73 71.26 4.68
CA GLY A 16 11.93 70.51 5.66
C GLY A 16 10.83 69.66 5.02
N ASP A 17 10.12 70.20 4.03
CA ASP A 17 9.11 69.47 3.27
C ASP A 17 9.71 68.32 2.44
N ARG A 18 10.95 68.50 1.93
CA ARG A 18 11.67 67.47 1.19
C ARG A 18 12.10 66.31 2.09
N TYR A 19 12.63 66.58 3.29
CA TYR A 19 13.00 65.53 4.24
C TYR A 19 11.78 64.77 4.75
N ARG A 20 10.66 65.46 5.00
CA ARG A 20 9.39 64.84 5.39
C ARG A 20 8.88 63.89 4.31
N ALA A 21 8.89 64.30 3.04
CA ALA A 21 8.46 63.46 1.93
C ALA A 21 9.33 62.20 1.76
N ILE A 22 10.64 62.29 2.03
CA ILE A 22 11.54 61.13 2.00
C ILE A 22 11.20 60.15 3.13
N VAL A 23 11.02 60.65 4.36
CA VAL A 23 10.66 59.81 5.52
C VAL A 23 9.29 59.16 5.35
N GLU A 24 8.30 59.87 4.80
CA GLU A 24 6.96 59.34 4.53
C GLU A 24 6.93 58.25 3.44
N GLY A 25 7.87 58.32 2.50
CA GLY A 25 8.05 57.37 1.41
C GLY A 25 8.87 56.12 1.76
N ILE A 26 9.53 56.09 2.94
CA ILE A 26 10.27 54.92 3.41
C ILE A 26 9.29 53.88 3.98
N THR A 27 9.52 52.62 3.62
CA THR A 27 8.72 51.48 4.11
C THR A 27 9.13 51.07 5.52
N ASP A 28 10.41 51.22 5.87
CA ASP A 28 10.94 50.94 7.20
C ASP A 28 10.33 51.92 8.23
N LEU A 29 10.14 51.42 9.44
CA LEU A 29 9.69 52.22 10.59
C LEU A 29 10.88 53.01 11.12
N ILE A 30 10.72 54.33 11.18
CA ILE A 30 11.69 55.22 11.81
C ILE A 30 11.13 55.69 13.16
N THR A 31 11.89 55.50 14.23
CA THR A 31 11.59 56.06 15.57
C THR A 31 12.80 56.78 16.14
N VAL A 32 12.57 57.74 17.02
CA VAL A 32 13.61 58.33 17.87
C VAL A 32 13.21 58.09 19.30
N ILE A 33 14.16 57.63 20.11
CA ILE A 33 13.98 57.43 21.55
C ILE A 33 14.96 58.28 22.35
N ASP A 34 14.53 58.68 23.54
CA ASP A 34 15.44 59.16 24.58
C ASP A 34 16.29 58.00 25.15
N PRO A 35 17.43 58.27 25.81
CA PRO A 35 18.28 57.23 26.40
C PRO A 35 17.56 56.34 27.44
N ASP A 36 16.43 56.78 27.98
CA ASP A 36 15.60 56.02 28.90
C ASP A 36 14.56 55.11 28.20
N GLY A 37 14.50 55.14 26.86
CA GLY A 37 13.61 54.34 26.03
C GLY A 37 12.27 55.00 25.72
N THR A 38 12.06 56.27 26.05
CA THR A 38 10.84 57.02 25.72
C THR A 38 10.80 57.40 24.25
N LEU A 39 9.70 57.13 23.55
CA LEU A 39 9.52 57.45 22.13
C LEU A 39 9.28 58.96 21.94
N THR A 40 10.25 59.68 21.38
CA THR A 40 10.15 61.13 21.11
C THR A 40 9.66 61.42 19.69
N TYR A 41 9.87 60.49 18.77
CA TYR A 41 9.35 60.57 17.41
C TYR A 41 9.00 59.18 16.88
N VAL A 42 7.88 59.08 16.17
CA VAL A 42 7.45 57.90 15.45
C VAL A 42 7.01 58.33 14.06
N SER A 43 7.59 57.73 13.02
CA SER A 43 7.24 58.03 11.63
C SER A 43 5.86 57.48 11.24
N PRO A 44 5.19 58.07 10.23
CA PRO A 44 3.88 57.61 9.77
C PRO A 44 3.83 56.17 9.26
N SER A 45 4.97 55.55 8.93
CA SER A 45 5.04 54.13 8.55
C SER A 45 4.64 53.20 9.70
N ALA A 46 4.59 53.66 10.96
CA ALA A 46 4.08 52.90 12.10
C ALA A 46 2.63 52.43 11.92
N ASN A 47 1.76 53.24 11.32
CA ASN A 47 0.36 52.85 11.08
C ASN A 47 0.31 51.71 10.04
N ARG A 48 1.10 51.80 8.96
CA ARG A 48 1.16 50.76 7.92
C ARG A 48 1.78 49.45 8.42
N LEU A 49 2.85 49.55 9.20
CA LEU A 49 3.64 48.40 9.62
C LEU A 49 3.08 47.77 10.90
N LEU A 50 2.64 48.56 11.87
CA LEU A 50 2.23 48.05 13.20
C LEU A 50 0.78 48.35 13.56
N GLY A 51 0.07 49.16 12.77
CA GLY A 51 -1.31 49.58 13.03
C GLY A 51 -1.44 50.74 14.04
N TYR A 52 -0.36 51.12 14.72
CA TYR A 52 -0.38 52.24 15.67
C TYR A 52 -0.42 53.60 14.98
N GLU A 53 -1.27 54.48 15.51
CA GLU A 53 -1.21 55.89 15.17
C GLU A 53 -0.01 56.55 15.88
N PRO A 54 0.92 57.21 15.16
CA PRO A 54 2.16 57.73 15.76
C PRO A 54 1.94 58.62 16.99
N ALA A 55 0.90 59.46 16.97
CA ALA A 55 0.56 60.36 18.07
C ALA A 55 0.05 59.62 19.32
N ALA A 56 -0.45 58.39 19.19
CA ALA A 56 -0.95 57.60 20.32
C ALA A 56 0.17 56.91 21.10
N VAL A 57 1.31 56.64 20.45
CA VAL A 57 2.46 55.91 21.01
C VAL A 57 3.68 56.80 21.28
N THR A 58 3.64 58.05 20.83
CA THR A 58 4.69 59.04 21.14
C THR A 58 4.56 59.47 22.59
N GLY A 59 5.66 59.36 23.35
CA GLY A 59 5.71 59.58 24.80
C GLY A 59 5.66 58.30 25.63
N ASP A 60 5.31 57.16 25.02
CA ASP A 60 5.31 55.86 25.68
C ASP A 60 6.71 55.25 25.70
N ARG A 61 6.91 54.24 26.56
CA ARG A 61 8.18 53.51 26.63
C ARG A 61 8.18 52.40 25.60
N VAL A 62 9.24 52.33 24.78
CA VAL A 62 9.36 51.34 23.70
C VAL A 62 9.25 49.89 24.21
N PHE A 63 9.65 49.63 25.46
CA PHE A 63 9.56 48.31 26.10
C PHE A 63 8.14 47.79 26.30
N GLU A 64 7.12 48.66 26.29
CA GLU A 64 5.71 48.26 26.41
C GLU A 64 5.23 47.47 25.19
N TYR A 65 5.88 47.65 24.04
CA TYR A 65 5.54 47.00 22.78
C TYR A 65 6.52 45.88 22.40
N ILE A 66 7.54 45.63 23.21
CA ILE A 66 8.55 44.62 22.96
C ILE A 66 8.23 43.40 23.81
N HIS A 67 8.38 42.21 23.22
CA HIS A 67 8.16 40.97 23.95
C HIS A 67 9.12 40.88 25.16
N GLU A 68 8.61 40.48 26.33
CA GLU A 68 9.35 40.49 27.61
C GLU A 68 10.71 39.78 27.52
N ALA A 69 10.76 38.64 26.83
CA ALA A 69 11.99 37.87 26.63
C ALA A 69 13.11 38.62 25.87
N ASP A 70 12.77 39.68 25.12
CA ASP A 70 13.74 40.46 24.33
C ASP A 70 14.18 41.75 25.07
N HIS A 71 13.58 42.09 26.23
CA HIS A 71 13.86 43.32 26.98
C HIS A 71 15.32 43.48 27.40
N GLU A 72 15.97 42.38 27.82
CA GLU A 72 17.36 42.40 28.27
C GLU A 72 18.31 42.75 27.12
N GLN A 73 18.10 42.13 25.95
CA GLN A 73 18.88 42.40 24.74
C GLN A 73 18.72 43.85 24.27
N VAL A 74 17.48 44.35 24.29
CA VAL A 74 17.17 45.73 23.87
C VAL A 74 17.81 46.74 24.83
N ARG A 75 17.72 46.51 26.15
CA ARG A 75 18.39 47.36 27.15
C ARG A 75 19.90 47.39 26.93
N ALA A 76 20.52 46.22 26.75
CA ALA A 76 21.95 46.13 26.48
C ALA A 76 22.35 46.81 25.16
N ALA A 77 21.49 46.80 24.15
CA ALA A 77 21.72 47.49 22.89
C ALA A 77 21.66 49.02 23.04
N ILE A 78 20.64 49.53 23.75
CA ILE A 78 20.49 50.96 24.03
C ILE A 78 21.65 51.48 24.89
N GLU A 79 22.02 50.76 25.95
CA GLU A 79 23.15 51.11 26.81
C GLU A 79 24.47 51.16 26.03
N ALA A 80 24.73 50.16 25.19
CA ALA A 80 25.94 50.11 24.37
C ALA A 80 26.03 51.26 23.37
N VAL A 81 24.91 51.61 22.71
CA VAL A 81 24.86 52.72 21.74
C VAL A 81 24.96 54.08 22.44
N SER A 82 24.40 54.20 23.64
CA SER A 82 24.48 55.42 24.48
C SER A 82 25.90 55.68 24.98
N ALA A 83 26.68 54.63 25.29
CA ALA A 83 28.04 54.76 25.80
C ALA A 83 29.08 55.21 24.75
N ALA A 84 28.76 55.09 23.45
CA ALA A 84 29.66 55.42 22.36
C ALA A 84 28.97 56.33 21.32
N PRO A 85 29.32 57.64 21.26
CA PRO A 85 28.85 58.54 20.20
C PRO A 85 29.18 57.99 18.80
N ASP A 86 28.29 58.21 17.84
CA ASP A 86 28.39 57.70 16.45
C ASP A 86 28.41 56.17 16.28
N SER A 87 28.18 55.39 17.34
CA SER A 87 28.05 53.95 17.22
C SER A 87 26.70 53.54 16.60
N SER A 88 26.69 52.39 15.92
CA SER A 88 25.48 51.75 15.43
C SER A 88 25.43 50.30 15.87
N ARG A 89 24.22 49.80 16.14
CA ARG A 89 24.00 48.40 16.53
C ARG A 89 22.72 47.89 15.90
N GLN A 90 22.80 46.68 15.36
CA GLN A 90 21.66 45.96 14.81
C GLN A 90 21.21 44.87 15.79
N ILE A 91 19.91 44.75 16.01
CA ILE A 91 19.29 43.70 16.81
C ILE A 91 18.01 43.20 16.12
N GLU A 92 17.63 41.96 16.39
CA GLU A 92 16.34 41.41 15.98
C GLU A 92 15.48 41.17 17.23
N LEU A 93 14.23 41.61 17.21
CA LEU A 93 13.34 41.54 18.37
C LEU A 93 11.89 41.33 17.94
N ARG A 94 11.06 40.86 18.86
CA ARG A 94 9.61 40.77 18.66
C ARG A 94 8.91 42.02 19.15
N PHE A 95 8.09 42.59 18.27
CA PHE A 95 7.30 43.78 18.51
C PHE A 95 5.81 43.46 18.38
N GLU A 96 4.99 44.02 19.26
CA GLU A 96 3.55 43.83 19.27
C GLU A 96 2.89 44.79 18.27
N ARG A 97 1.98 44.31 17.42
CA ARG A 97 1.11 45.12 16.57
C ARG A 97 -0.14 45.56 17.34
N ASP A 98 -0.82 46.60 16.88
CA ASP A 98 -2.03 47.15 17.52
C ASP A 98 -3.17 46.12 17.74
N ASN A 99 -3.19 45.07 16.93
CA ASN A 99 -4.14 43.98 16.98
C ASN A 99 -3.75 42.87 17.97
N GLY A 100 -2.66 43.04 18.73
CA GLY A 100 -2.13 42.09 19.71
C GLY A 100 -1.30 40.94 19.13
N SER A 101 -1.02 40.94 17.81
CA SER A 101 -0.13 39.95 17.18
C SER A 101 1.34 40.38 17.27
N TRP A 102 2.26 39.41 17.22
CA TRP A 102 3.70 39.69 17.25
C TRP A 102 4.30 39.69 15.85
N CYS A 103 5.25 40.58 15.60
CA CYS A 103 6.09 40.60 14.41
C CYS A 103 7.57 40.63 14.75
N TRP A 104 8.41 40.11 13.87
CA TRP A 104 9.85 40.23 14.01
C TRP A 104 10.35 41.51 13.35
N ILE A 105 11.10 42.31 14.10
CA ILE A 105 11.71 43.55 13.63
C ILE A 105 13.23 43.43 13.70
N GLU A 106 13.90 43.76 12.60
CA GLU A 106 15.32 44.07 12.57
C GLU A 106 15.49 45.57 12.82
N ALA A 107 16.01 45.95 13.99
CA ALA A 107 16.19 47.32 14.42
C ALA A 107 17.66 47.72 14.37
N THR A 108 17.95 48.82 13.68
CA THR A 108 19.27 49.45 13.64
C THR A 108 19.23 50.73 14.46
N LEU A 109 19.94 50.73 15.59
CA LEU A 109 20.03 51.86 16.51
C LEU A 109 21.28 52.68 16.18
N ARG A 110 21.14 54.01 16.17
CA ARG A 110 22.25 54.95 15.99
C ARG A 110 22.14 56.09 16.99
N ASN A 111 23.21 56.34 17.74
CA ASN A 111 23.25 57.45 18.68
C ASN A 111 23.38 58.80 17.96
N LEU A 112 22.37 59.66 18.08
CA LEU A 112 22.36 61.03 17.54
C LEU A 112 21.95 62.04 18.61
N VAL A 113 22.20 61.73 19.90
CA VAL A 113 21.79 62.56 21.04
C VAL A 113 22.38 63.98 20.97
N ASP A 114 23.64 64.11 20.55
CA ASP A 114 24.32 65.41 20.41
C ASP A 114 24.10 66.07 19.03
N THR A 115 23.26 65.50 18.17
CA THR A 115 23.00 66.00 16.80
C THR A 115 21.62 66.66 16.72
N GLU A 116 21.59 67.99 16.62
CA GLU A 116 20.37 68.73 16.35
C GLU A 116 19.95 68.60 14.88
N PRO A 117 18.65 68.45 14.56
CA PRO A 117 17.49 68.50 15.46
C PRO A 117 17.03 67.13 16.02
N VAL A 118 17.81 66.06 15.88
CA VAL A 118 17.38 64.70 16.26
C VAL A 118 17.33 64.50 17.78
N GLY A 119 18.40 64.88 18.50
CA GLY A 119 18.41 64.94 19.96
C GLY A 119 18.10 63.61 20.68
N GLY A 120 18.38 62.46 20.07
CA GLY A 120 18.04 61.14 20.61
C GLY A 120 18.72 59.97 19.88
N ILE A 121 18.30 58.73 20.17
CA ILE A 121 18.75 57.53 19.46
C ILE A 121 17.78 57.28 18.30
N LEU A 122 18.28 57.36 17.07
CA LEU A 122 17.52 57.04 15.87
C LEU A 122 17.49 55.53 15.66
N ILE A 123 16.30 54.99 15.45
CA ILE A 123 16.08 53.57 15.17
C ILE A 123 15.40 53.44 13.81
N VAL A 124 15.98 52.61 12.95
CA VAL A 124 15.37 52.16 11.71
C VAL A 124 15.00 50.69 11.87
N SER A 125 13.72 50.40 11.74
CA SER A 125 13.09 49.12 12.04
C SER A 125 12.47 48.54 10.78
N ARG A 126 12.92 47.36 10.38
CA ARG A 126 12.39 46.61 9.24
C ARG A 126 11.63 45.38 9.70
N ASP A 127 10.43 45.15 9.16
CA ASP A 127 9.69 43.91 9.38
C ASP A 127 10.39 42.75 8.64
N ILE A 128 10.81 41.75 9.41
CA ILE A 128 11.46 40.52 8.93
C ILE A 128 10.63 39.27 9.25
N THR A 129 9.34 39.43 9.58
CA THR A 129 8.43 38.33 9.96
C THR A 129 8.37 37.27 8.86
N ASP A 130 8.13 37.69 7.62
CA ASP A 130 8.14 36.83 6.44
C ASP A 130 9.42 35.99 6.30
N ARG A 131 10.58 36.60 6.58
CA ARG A 131 11.88 35.91 6.52
C ARG A 131 11.94 34.83 7.60
N LYS A 132 11.63 35.19 8.85
CA LYS A 132 11.66 34.26 10.00
C LYS A 132 10.66 33.11 9.85
N GLU A 133 9.46 33.38 9.35
CA GLU A 133 8.44 32.35 9.11
C GLU A 133 8.87 31.36 8.02
N ARG A 134 9.47 31.83 6.92
CA ARG A 134 10.00 30.94 5.88
C ARG A 134 11.15 30.08 6.41
N GLU A 135 12.08 30.68 7.15
CA GLU A 135 13.19 29.95 7.78
C GLU A 135 12.71 28.90 8.79
N GLN A 136 11.71 29.24 9.61
CA GLN A 136 11.12 28.28 10.55
C GLN A 136 10.40 27.16 9.82
N ARG A 137 9.61 27.47 8.79
CA ARG A 137 8.91 26.46 7.98
C ARG A 137 9.87 25.49 7.31
N ILE A 138 10.98 25.99 6.76
CA ILE A 138 12.02 25.14 6.17
C ILE A 138 12.63 24.23 7.23
N ARG A 139 12.95 24.76 8.42
CA ARG A 139 13.48 23.96 9.53
C ARG A 139 12.50 22.87 9.97
N ASP A 140 11.23 23.21 10.14
CA ASP A 140 10.19 22.26 10.56
C ASP A 140 9.96 21.16 9.50
N LEU A 141 9.95 21.53 8.21
CA LEU A 141 9.83 20.56 7.12
C LEU A 141 11.04 19.64 7.04
N LYS A 142 12.26 20.19 7.15
CA LYS A 142 13.49 19.40 7.16
C LYS A 142 13.48 18.39 8.30
N GLN A 143 13.16 18.83 9.53
CA GLN A 143 13.09 17.94 10.69
C GLN A 143 12.03 16.84 10.52
N ARG A 144 10.84 17.18 10.00
CA ARG A 144 9.79 16.19 9.75
C ARG A 144 10.21 15.15 8.71
N LEU A 145 10.89 15.58 7.65
CA LEU A 145 11.39 14.68 6.61
C LEU A 145 12.47 13.74 7.16
N GLU A 146 13.43 14.27 7.94
CA GLU A 146 14.46 13.46 8.61
C GLU A 146 13.84 12.38 9.50
N LEU A 147 12.85 12.73 10.32
CA LEU A 147 12.13 11.77 11.17
C LEU A 147 11.35 10.73 10.36
N ALA A 148 10.79 11.10 9.21
CA ALA A 148 10.07 10.17 8.34
C ALA A 148 11.03 9.15 7.70
N VAL A 149 12.21 9.60 7.24
CA VAL A 149 13.28 8.75 6.70
C VAL A 149 13.81 7.79 7.75
N GLU A 150 14.10 8.31 8.95
CA GLU A 150 14.60 7.50 10.08
C GLU A 150 13.54 6.50 10.56
N GLY A 151 12.30 6.94 10.75
CA GLY A 151 11.18 6.10 11.17
C GLY A 151 10.82 5.01 10.16
N GLY A 152 10.92 5.32 8.87
CA GLY A 152 10.78 4.36 7.77
C GLY A 152 11.99 3.43 7.61
N LYS A 153 13.09 3.70 8.32
CA LYS A 153 14.36 2.98 8.23
C LYS A 153 14.94 2.96 6.83
N PHE A 154 14.70 4.02 6.04
CA PHE A 154 15.12 4.11 4.65
C PHE A 154 16.60 4.47 4.51
N GLY A 155 17.30 3.71 3.68
CA GLY A 155 18.56 4.17 3.08
C GLY A 155 18.21 5.21 2.04
N VAL A 156 18.85 6.37 2.03
CA VAL A 156 18.65 7.40 1.00
C VAL A 156 19.93 7.49 0.21
N TRP A 157 19.81 7.59 -1.11
CA TRP A 157 20.92 7.80 -2.02
C TRP A 157 20.59 8.93 -3.00
N ASP A 158 21.61 9.68 -3.37
CA ASP A 158 21.58 10.80 -4.31
C ASP A 158 22.78 10.67 -5.23
N TRP A 159 22.53 10.30 -6.47
CA TRP A 159 23.55 10.00 -7.46
C TRP A 159 23.63 11.12 -8.48
N ASN A 160 24.78 11.80 -8.48
CA ASN A 160 25.19 12.70 -9.54
C ASN A 160 25.79 11.89 -10.69
N MET A 161 24.99 11.65 -11.73
CA MET A 161 25.39 10.85 -12.89
C MET A 161 26.47 11.51 -13.74
N ALA A 162 26.61 12.84 -13.67
CA ALA A 162 27.62 13.57 -14.43
C ALA A 162 29.02 13.40 -13.84
N THR A 163 29.14 13.25 -12.51
CA THR A 163 30.42 13.09 -11.80
C THR A 163 30.66 11.70 -11.25
N ASP A 164 29.64 10.84 -11.30
CA ASP A 164 29.58 9.54 -10.63
C ASP A 164 29.75 9.60 -9.10
N ASP A 165 29.28 10.70 -8.50
CA ASP A 165 29.32 10.90 -7.05
C ASP A 165 27.99 10.47 -6.43
N VAL A 166 28.02 9.63 -5.40
CA VAL A 166 26.85 9.13 -4.70
C VAL A 166 26.91 9.58 -3.24
N GLU A 167 26.02 10.50 -2.88
CA GLU A 167 25.76 10.84 -1.49
C GLU A 167 24.71 9.89 -0.91
N PHE A 168 24.88 9.49 0.34
CA PHE A 168 23.95 8.58 1.00
C PHE A 168 23.87 8.83 2.50
N ASN A 169 22.75 8.42 3.10
CA ASN A 169 22.61 8.51 4.55
C ASN A 169 23.24 7.32 5.28
N GLU A 170 23.54 7.49 6.57
CA GLU A 170 24.10 6.44 7.45
C GLU A 170 23.27 5.15 7.45
N ARG A 171 21.96 5.27 7.20
CA ARG A 171 21.05 4.14 7.21
C ARG A 171 21.34 3.12 6.10
N TRP A 172 21.81 3.55 4.93
CA TRP A 172 22.17 2.63 3.84
C TRP A 172 23.35 1.73 4.21
N ALA A 173 24.39 2.28 4.84
CA ALA A 173 25.52 1.48 5.30
C ALA A 173 25.12 0.52 6.44
N THR A 174 24.46 1.07 7.46
CA THR A 174 24.12 0.31 8.67
C THR A 174 23.09 -0.80 8.43
N MET A 175 22.21 -0.69 7.42
CA MET A 175 21.27 -1.78 7.10
C MET A 175 21.95 -3.03 6.50
N LEU A 176 23.15 -2.85 5.93
CA LEU A 176 24.01 -3.92 5.41
C LEU A 176 25.10 -4.35 6.41
N GLY A 177 25.18 -3.69 7.58
CA GLY A 177 26.15 -3.99 8.62
C GLY A 177 27.48 -3.24 8.52
N TYR A 178 27.62 -2.31 7.57
CA TYR A 178 28.81 -1.49 7.39
C TYR A 178 28.72 -0.17 8.16
N THR A 179 29.87 0.46 8.41
CA THR A 179 29.93 1.89 8.76
C THR A 179 29.97 2.75 7.49
N PRO A 180 29.53 4.02 7.54
CA PRO A 180 29.52 4.88 6.36
C PRO A 180 30.90 5.06 5.70
N GLU A 181 31.98 4.96 6.47
CA GLU A 181 33.36 5.08 5.96
C GLU A 181 33.83 3.85 5.17
N GLU A 182 33.13 2.71 5.30
CA GLU A 182 33.43 1.46 4.60
C GLU A 182 32.75 1.36 3.23
N ILE A 183 31.87 2.31 2.90
CA ILE A 183 31.16 2.36 1.62
C ILE A 183 31.65 3.57 0.83
N GLY A 184 32.20 3.31 -0.37
CA GLY A 184 32.53 4.33 -1.35
C GLY A 184 31.31 5.12 -1.87
N GLY A 185 31.52 6.38 -2.21
CA GLY A 185 30.48 7.26 -2.76
C GLY A 185 30.43 7.25 -4.28
N THR A 186 30.42 6.07 -4.93
CA THR A 186 30.33 5.94 -6.38
C THR A 186 29.33 4.87 -6.79
N PHE A 187 28.85 4.90 -8.04
CA PHE A 187 27.95 3.87 -8.54
C PHE A 187 28.60 2.48 -8.57
N ALA A 188 29.90 2.41 -8.88
CA ALA A 188 30.66 1.16 -8.88
C ALA A 188 30.62 0.45 -7.52
N GLU A 189 30.62 1.20 -6.42
CA GLU A 189 30.54 0.64 -5.06
C GLU A 189 29.23 -0.12 -4.81
N TRP A 190 28.13 0.41 -5.36
CA TRP A 190 26.83 -0.24 -5.35
C TRP A 190 26.85 -1.49 -6.23
N GLU A 191 27.38 -1.38 -7.46
CA GLU A 191 27.44 -2.49 -8.42
C GLU A 191 28.23 -3.68 -7.87
N GLU A 192 29.36 -3.45 -7.22
CA GLU A 192 30.20 -4.50 -6.62
C GLU A 192 29.48 -5.27 -5.50
N ARG A 193 28.53 -4.63 -4.80
CA ARG A 193 27.77 -5.25 -3.70
C ARG A 193 26.49 -5.92 -4.15
N VAL A 194 26.00 -5.64 -5.35
CA VAL A 194 24.81 -6.30 -5.87
C VAL A 194 25.17 -7.71 -6.32
N HIS A 195 24.33 -8.68 -5.97
CA HIS A 195 24.55 -10.06 -6.34
C HIS A 195 24.64 -10.20 -7.88
N PRO A 196 25.63 -10.93 -8.43
CA PRO A 196 25.86 -10.98 -9.88
C PRO A 196 24.64 -11.39 -10.72
N GLU A 197 23.81 -12.30 -10.22
CA GLU A 197 22.56 -12.72 -10.89
C GLU A 197 21.47 -11.64 -10.94
N ASP A 198 21.56 -10.59 -10.12
CA ASP A 198 20.54 -9.53 -10.04
C ASP A 198 20.96 -8.25 -10.79
N ILE A 199 22.21 -8.15 -11.27
CA ILE A 199 22.77 -6.97 -11.96
C ILE A 199 21.98 -6.66 -13.23
N ASP A 200 21.87 -7.61 -14.15
CA ASP A 200 21.26 -7.39 -15.47
C ASP A 200 19.82 -6.89 -15.33
N ARG A 201 19.01 -7.56 -14.49
CA ARG A 201 17.62 -7.15 -14.20
C ARG A 201 17.53 -5.73 -13.65
N THR A 202 18.49 -5.36 -12.82
CA THR A 202 18.47 -4.06 -12.13
C THR A 202 18.91 -2.94 -13.08
N ALA A 203 19.86 -3.22 -13.97
CA ALA A 203 20.23 -2.32 -15.05
C ALA A 203 19.08 -2.09 -16.04
N GLU A 204 18.37 -3.16 -16.45
CA GLU A 204 17.19 -3.07 -17.31
C GLU A 204 16.09 -2.18 -16.69
N ALA A 205 15.83 -2.33 -15.39
CA ALA A 205 14.85 -1.49 -14.68
C ALA A 205 15.26 -0.01 -14.62
N LEU A 206 16.56 0.27 -14.48
CA LEU A 206 17.09 1.63 -14.50
C LEU A 206 16.97 2.24 -15.91
N GLU A 207 17.32 1.48 -16.95
CA GLU A 207 17.23 1.90 -18.35
C GLU A 207 15.78 2.22 -18.74
N ALA A 208 14.83 1.33 -18.41
CA ALA A 208 13.40 1.57 -18.64
C ALA A 208 12.89 2.86 -17.98
N HIS A 209 13.40 3.21 -16.78
CA HIS A 209 13.05 4.47 -16.13
C HIS A 209 13.70 5.69 -16.82
N ILE A 210 14.97 5.57 -17.24
CA ILE A 210 15.69 6.63 -17.97
C ILE A 210 14.97 6.97 -19.28
N GLU A 211 14.51 5.95 -20.01
CA GLU A 211 13.78 6.04 -21.28
C GLU A 211 12.32 6.49 -21.12
N GLY A 212 11.81 6.50 -19.88
CA GLY A 212 10.44 6.91 -19.57
C GLY A 212 9.38 5.84 -19.83
N GLU A 213 9.79 4.57 -19.97
CA GLU A 213 8.89 3.42 -20.05
C GLU A 213 8.32 3.04 -18.67
N ALA A 214 9.04 3.41 -17.60
CA ALA A 214 8.63 3.25 -16.22
C ALA A 214 8.61 4.60 -15.48
N ASP A 215 7.55 4.84 -14.70
CA ASP A 215 7.39 6.06 -13.90
C ASP A 215 8.49 6.23 -12.83
N TYR A 216 9.01 5.11 -12.31
CA TYR A 216 10.05 5.06 -11.28
C TYR A 216 11.03 3.93 -11.55
N TYR A 217 12.27 4.10 -11.08
CA TYR A 217 13.24 3.01 -10.97
C TYR A 217 12.90 2.15 -9.75
N ASP A 218 12.12 1.09 -9.94
CA ASP A 218 11.70 0.16 -8.89
C ASP A 218 12.27 -1.23 -9.13
N SER A 219 13.20 -1.66 -8.29
CA SER A 219 13.84 -2.97 -8.41
C SER A 219 14.10 -3.58 -7.03
N ALA A 220 14.14 -4.91 -6.98
CA ALA A 220 14.56 -5.66 -5.80
C ALA A 220 15.76 -6.55 -6.16
N PHE A 221 16.80 -6.53 -5.34
CA PHE A 221 18.03 -7.26 -5.56
C PHE A 221 18.67 -7.67 -4.24
N ARG A 222 19.60 -8.62 -4.29
CA ARG A 222 20.42 -9.01 -3.14
C ARG A 222 21.65 -8.11 -3.07
N MET A 223 21.94 -7.58 -1.89
CA MET A 223 23.19 -6.88 -1.58
C MET A 223 24.03 -7.68 -0.58
N GLU A 224 25.34 -7.65 -0.75
CA GLU A 224 26.29 -8.24 0.18
C GLU A 224 26.33 -7.44 1.50
N THR A 225 26.41 -8.16 2.61
CA THR A 225 26.52 -7.61 3.96
C THR A 225 27.95 -7.70 4.46
N ALA A 226 28.29 -6.94 5.50
CA ALA A 226 29.65 -6.96 6.10
C ALA A 226 30.11 -8.35 6.58
N ASP A 227 29.16 -9.23 6.89
CA ASP A 227 29.41 -10.61 7.31
C ASP A 227 29.58 -11.60 6.13
N GLY A 228 29.43 -11.14 4.88
CA GLY A 228 29.52 -11.94 3.65
C GLY A 228 28.23 -12.69 3.28
N ASP A 229 27.12 -12.41 3.99
CA ASP A 229 25.79 -12.89 3.66
C ASP A 229 25.06 -11.95 2.70
N TRP A 230 23.94 -12.40 2.13
CA TRP A 230 23.13 -11.64 1.19
C TRP A 230 21.81 -11.19 1.81
N LYS A 231 21.45 -9.93 1.57
CA LYS A 231 20.21 -9.32 2.07
C LYS A 231 19.37 -8.77 0.94
N TRP A 232 18.05 -8.99 0.98
CA TRP A 232 17.16 -8.41 -0.02
C TRP A 232 16.88 -6.94 0.23
N ILE A 233 17.25 -6.11 -0.74
CA ILE A 233 16.99 -4.68 -0.77
C ILE A 233 16.05 -4.37 -1.93
N ARG A 234 15.07 -3.50 -1.70
CA ARG A 234 14.28 -2.85 -2.74
C ARG A 234 14.76 -1.43 -2.91
N THR A 235 15.04 -1.02 -4.13
CA THR A 235 15.28 0.38 -4.48
C THR A 235 14.06 0.98 -5.14
N ILE A 236 13.77 2.24 -4.82
CA ILE A 236 12.81 3.08 -5.55
C ILE A 236 13.51 4.41 -5.80
N GLY A 237 13.73 4.79 -7.06
CA GLY A 237 14.40 6.01 -7.46
C GLY A 237 13.68 6.79 -8.55
N GLU A 238 14.02 8.06 -8.66
CA GLU A 238 13.50 9.01 -9.66
C GLU A 238 14.64 9.86 -10.24
N ILE A 239 14.60 10.11 -11.56
CA ILE A 239 15.48 11.09 -12.19
C ILE A 239 15.04 12.50 -11.76
N PHE A 240 15.87 13.16 -10.94
CA PHE A 240 15.57 14.47 -10.37
C PHE A 240 15.91 15.62 -11.33
N GLU A 241 17.04 15.51 -12.05
CA GLU A 241 17.51 16.54 -12.99
C GLU A 241 17.95 15.93 -14.32
N ARG A 242 17.65 16.64 -15.41
CA ARG A 242 18.11 16.34 -16.78
C ARG A 242 18.77 17.57 -17.37
N ASP A 243 19.74 17.37 -18.26
CA ASP A 243 20.39 18.46 -18.98
C ASP A 243 19.53 18.99 -20.13
N GLU A 244 20.05 20.00 -20.86
CA GLU A 244 19.36 20.60 -22.01
C GLU A 244 19.13 19.62 -23.18
N SER A 245 19.89 18.51 -23.24
CA SER A 245 19.75 17.46 -24.25
C SER A 245 18.73 16.39 -23.86
N GLY A 246 18.26 16.40 -22.61
CA GLY A 246 17.35 15.43 -22.03
C GLY A 246 18.03 14.27 -21.31
N GLU A 247 19.36 14.28 -21.22
CA GLU A 247 20.16 13.25 -20.55
C GLU A 247 20.05 13.40 -19.02
N PRO A 248 19.84 12.30 -18.26
CA PRO A 248 19.75 12.36 -16.81
C PRO A 248 21.09 12.77 -16.20
N THR A 249 21.03 13.72 -15.26
CA THR A 249 22.23 14.26 -14.58
C THR A 249 22.25 13.96 -13.09
N ARG A 250 21.07 13.72 -12.50
CA ARG A 250 20.93 13.39 -11.08
C ARG A 250 19.72 12.50 -10.83
N ALA A 251 19.90 11.46 -10.02
CA ALA A 251 18.81 10.64 -9.52
C ALA A 251 18.82 10.57 -8.00
N VAL A 252 17.64 10.50 -7.40
CA VAL A 252 17.48 10.37 -5.95
C VAL A 252 16.54 9.20 -5.69
N GLY A 253 16.81 8.45 -4.64
CA GLY A 253 15.94 7.36 -4.26
C GLY A 253 16.18 6.83 -2.86
N ILE A 254 15.49 5.74 -2.60
CA ILE A 254 15.53 5.04 -1.33
C ILE A 254 15.83 3.56 -1.50
N HIS A 255 16.49 3.01 -0.49
CA HIS A 255 16.66 1.60 -0.27
C HIS A 255 15.83 1.15 0.95
N LEU A 256 15.06 0.10 0.74
CA LEU A 256 14.28 -0.57 1.78
C LEU A 256 14.82 -1.98 1.97
N ASP A 257 15.12 -2.32 3.21
CA ASP A 257 15.36 -3.69 3.62
C ASP A 257 14.05 -4.49 3.58
N ILE A 258 14.00 -5.50 2.72
CA ILE A 258 12.84 -6.38 2.54
C ILE A 258 13.17 -7.84 2.85
N ASP A 259 14.27 -8.11 3.57
CA ASP A 259 14.75 -9.45 3.81
C ASP A 259 13.81 -10.28 4.69
N GLU A 260 13.27 -9.68 5.75
CA GLU A 260 12.26 -10.32 6.60
C GLU A 260 11.03 -10.72 5.76
N ARG A 261 10.54 -9.79 4.92
CA ARG A 261 9.39 -10.04 4.03
C ARG A 261 9.68 -11.21 3.09
N LYS A 262 10.84 -11.22 2.43
CA LYS A 262 11.24 -12.30 1.51
C LYS A 262 11.44 -13.63 2.24
N THR A 263 11.92 -13.61 3.48
CA THR A 263 12.05 -14.81 4.32
C THR A 263 10.69 -15.38 4.69
N TYR A 264 9.72 -14.54 5.06
CA TYR A 264 8.34 -14.96 5.31
C TYR A 264 7.67 -15.53 4.05
N GLU A 265 7.79 -14.85 2.91
CA GLU A 265 7.27 -15.33 1.61
C GLU A 265 7.85 -16.71 1.27
N ARG A 266 9.17 -16.89 1.39
CA ARG A 266 9.85 -18.18 1.15
C ARG A 266 9.41 -19.26 2.13
N ARG A 267 9.21 -18.92 3.41
CA ARG A 267 8.75 -19.86 4.43
C ARG A 267 7.33 -20.34 4.13
N LEU A 268 6.42 -19.43 3.81
CA LEU A 268 5.05 -19.77 3.41
C LEU A 268 5.05 -20.65 2.17
N LYS A 269 5.83 -20.29 1.14
CA LYS A 269 5.97 -21.11 -0.07
C LYS A 269 6.49 -22.52 0.23
N ARG A 270 7.51 -22.66 1.09
CA ARG A 270 8.01 -23.99 1.52
C ARG A 270 6.96 -24.78 2.30
N GLN A 271 6.22 -24.15 3.20
CA GLN A 271 5.15 -24.83 3.94
C GLN A 271 4.05 -25.30 2.99
N ARG A 272 3.66 -24.48 2.02
CA ARG A 272 2.71 -24.83 0.96
C ARG A 272 3.19 -26.04 0.15
N ASN A 273 4.40 -25.97 -0.41
CA ASN A 273 4.98 -27.05 -1.20
C ASN A 273 5.15 -28.35 -0.39
N ASN A 274 5.49 -28.27 0.90
CA ASN A 274 5.57 -29.45 1.76
C ASN A 274 4.20 -30.09 1.99
N LEU A 275 3.15 -29.27 2.14
CA LEU A 275 1.77 -29.76 2.22
C LEU A 275 1.34 -30.42 0.91
N GLU A 276 1.69 -29.84 -0.25
CA GLU A 276 1.45 -30.43 -1.58
C GLU A 276 2.03 -31.85 -1.65
N VAL A 277 3.33 -32.00 -1.37
CA VAL A 277 4.02 -33.29 -1.46
C VAL A 277 3.46 -34.30 -0.46
N LEU A 278 3.24 -33.90 0.80
CA LEU A 278 2.72 -34.81 1.83
C LEU A 278 1.32 -35.31 1.45
N ASN A 279 0.45 -34.40 1.00
CA ASN A 279 -0.91 -34.71 0.62
C ASN A 279 -0.94 -35.64 -0.60
N GLN A 280 -0.09 -35.41 -1.59
CA GLN A 280 0.04 -36.27 -2.76
C GLN A 280 0.53 -37.69 -2.41
N VAL A 281 1.60 -37.81 -1.61
CA VAL A 281 2.20 -39.11 -1.27
C VAL A 281 1.26 -39.96 -0.43
N VAL A 282 0.71 -39.38 0.65
CA VAL A 282 -0.16 -40.14 1.57
C VAL A 282 -1.41 -40.65 0.84
N ARG A 283 -2.02 -39.84 -0.04
CA ARG A 283 -3.18 -40.26 -0.83
C ARG A 283 -2.84 -41.36 -1.82
N HIS A 284 -1.72 -41.23 -2.54
CA HIS A 284 -1.29 -42.23 -3.51
C HIS A 284 -1.08 -43.59 -2.83
N ASP A 285 -0.42 -43.61 -1.68
CA ASP A 285 -0.14 -44.84 -0.95
C ASP A 285 -1.42 -45.45 -0.38
N ILE A 286 -2.30 -44.64 0.22
CA ILE A 286 -3.63 -45.10 0.67
C ILE A 286 -4.43 -45.68 -0.49
N ARG A 287 -4.46 -45.03 -1.65
CA ARG A 287 -5.20 -45.51 -2.83
C ARG A 287 -4.65 -46.85 -3.32
N ASN A 288 -3.33 -47.00 -3.39
CA ASN A 288 -2.70 -48.25 -3.82
C ASN A 288 -3.04 -49.41 -2.86
N ASP A 289 -2.99 -49.16 -1.55
CA ASP A 289 -3.33 -50.16 -0.54
C ASP A 289 -4.82 -50.55 -0.62
N ILE A 290 -5.72 -49.57 -0.82
CA ILE A 290 -7.16 -49.83 -0.98
C ILE A 290 -7.44 -50.59 -2.29
N GLN A 291 -6.80 -50.21 -3.40
CA GLN A 291 -6.94 -50.92 -4.68
C GLN A 291 -6.49 -52.38 -4.57
N LEU A 292 -5.41 -52.64 -3.82
CA LEU A 292 -4.96 -54.00 -3.56
C LEU A 292 -5.98 -54.79 -2.73
N VAL A 293 -6.55 -54.18 -1.68
CA VAL A 293 -7.63 -54.77 -0.88
C VAL A 293 -8.83 -55.08 -1.77
N LEU A 294 -9.27 -54.12 -2.60
CA LEU A 294 -10.39 -54.27 -3.52
C LEU A 294 -10.18 -55.45 -4.47
N ALA A 295 -9.00 -55.55 -5.10
CA ALA A 295 -8.67 -56.66 -5.99
C ALA A 295 -8.72 -58.04 -5.29
N TYR A 296 -8.30 -58.11 -4.01
CA TYR A 296 -8.42 -59.34 -3.23
C TYR A 296 -9.88 -59.66 -2.87
N VAL A 297 -10.68 -58.65 -2.53
CA VAL A 297 -12.09 -58.80 -2.17
C VAL A 297 -12.89 -59.25 -3.39
N GLU A 298 -12.76 -58.60 -4.54
CA GLU A 298 -13.40 -58.99 -5.81
C GLU A 298 -13.06 -60.43 -6.19
N ARG A 299 -11.78 -60.81 -6.06
CA ARG A 299 -11.35 -62.18 -6.32
C ARG A 299 -11.96 -63.18 -5.33
N ALA A 300 -11.98 -62.83 -4.05
CA ALA A 300 -12.53 -63.69 -3.02
C ALA A 300 -14.04 -63.89 -3.19
N GLN A 301 -14.77 -62.89 -3.70
CA GLN A 301 -16.22 -62.95 -3.95
C GLN A 301 -16.63 -64.15 -4.80
N GLN A 302 -15.76 -64.61 -5.72
CA GLN A 302 -15.98 -65.80 -6.55
C GLN A 302 -15.99 -67.13 -5.78
N TYR A 303 -15.48 -67.14 -4.55
CA TYR A 303 -15.32 -68.34 -3.72
C TYR A 303 -16.20 -68.34 -2.46
N VAL A 304 -16.96 -67.28 -2.21
CA VAL A 304 -17.80 -67.15 -1.00
C VAL A 304 -19.21 -67.71 -1.25
N SER A 305 -19.86 -68.21 -0.19
CA SER A 305 -21.28 -68.58 -0.25
C SER A 305 -22.18 -67.36 -0.51
N PRO A 306 -23.43 -67.54 -0.98
CA PRO A 306 -24.36 -66.45 -1.23
C PRO A 306 -24.56 -65.50 -0.03
N GLU A 307 -24.58 -66.03 1.20
CA GLU A 307 -24.67 -65.23 2.42
C GLU A 307 -23.42 -64.38 2.65
N GLY A 308 -22.26 -64.87 2.24
CA GLY A 308 -21.01 -64.13 2.34
C GLY A 308 -20.78 -63.13 1.21
N THR A 309 -21.42 -63.31 0.04
CA THR A 309 -21.40 -62.33 -1.06
C THR A 309 -21.89 -60.95 -0.63
N GLN A 310 -22.85 -60.89 0.30
CA GLN A 310 -23.33 -59.62 0.87
C GLN A 310 -22.21 -58.85 1.60
N PHE A 311 -21.43 -59.54 2.44
CA PHE A 311 -20.29 -58.91 3.14
C PHE A 311 -19.17 -58.50 2.17
N MET A 312 -18.96 -59.27 1.10
CA MET A 312 -18.00 -58.90 0.05
C MET A 312 -18.42 -57.64 -0.70
N THR A 313 -19.71 -57.53 -1.01
CA THR A 313 -20.29 -56.34 -1.68
C THR A 313 -20.11 -55.10 -0.79
N GLN A 314 -20.46 -55.20 0.50
CA GLN A 314 -20.23 -54.11 1.47
C GLN A 314 -18.76 -53.71 1.58
N ALA A 315 -17.82 -54.65 1.50
CA ALA A 315 -16.39 -54.36 1.53
C ALA A 315 -15.90 -53.67 0.25
N ILE A 316 -16.43 -54.07 -0.91
CA ILE A 316 -16.19 -53.41 -2.21
C ILE A 316 -16.71 -51.97 -2.17
N ASP A 317 -17.96 -51.77 -1.73
CA ASP A 317 -18.59 -50.46 -1.63
C ASP A 317 -17.78 -49.54 -0.70
N ALA A 318 -17.39 -50.02 0.48
CA ALA A 318 -16.57 -49.26 1.41
C ALA A 318 -15.17 -48.89 0.86
N ALA A 319 -14.57 -49.77 0.05
CA ALA A 319 -13.29 -49.49 -0.60
C ALA A 319 -13.43 -48.42 -1.70
N ASN A 320 -14.48 -48.52 -2.53
CA ASN A 320 -14.78 -47.53 -3.57
C ASN A 320 -15.10 -46.16 -2.96
N ASP A 321 -15.87 -46.12 -1.87
CA ASP A 321 -16.16 -44.89 -1.14
C ASP A 321 -14.89 -44.24 -0.60
N ALA A 322 -13.96 -45.04 -0.07
CA ALA A 322 -12.68 -44.53 0.41
C ALA A 322 -11.81 -43.96 -0.73
N ILE A 323 -11.79 -44.61 -1.90
CA ILE A 323 -11.11 -44.07 -3.10
C ILE A 323 -11.72 -42.73 -3.49
N GLY A 324 -13.06 -42.64 -3.59
CA GLY A 324 -13.76 -41.39 -3.93
C GLY A 324 -13.43 -40.26 -2.96
N ARG A 325 -13.39 -40.53 -1.64
CA ARG A 325 -12.98 -39.54 -0.62
C ARG A 325 -11.54 -39.07 -0.80
N THR A 326 -10.63 -39.96 -1.18
CA THR A 326 -9.24 -39.56 -1.48
C THR A 326 -9.13 -38.73 -2.76
N GLU A 327 -10.05 -38.87 -3.72
CA GLU A 327 -10.15 -38.01 -4.90
C GLU A 327 -10.72 -36.63 -4.55
N THR A 328 -11.90 -36.57 -3.90
CA THR A 328 -12.53 -35.30 -3.50
C THR A 328 -11.56 -34.43 -2.69
N ALA A 329 -10.86 -35.00 -1.72
CA ALA A 329 -9.96 -34.18 -0.92
C ALA A 329 -8.63 -33.85 -1.66
N ARG A 330 -8.27 -34.53 -2.77
CA ARG A 330 -7.19 -34.08 -3.67
C ARG A 330 -7.63 -32.80 -4.36
N ASP A 331 -8.84 -32.81 -4.90
CA ASP A 331 -9.40 -31.66 -5.62
C ASP A 331 -9.54 -30.44 -4.69
N ILE A 332 -9.99 -30.64 -3.44
CA ILE A 332 -10.01 -29.55 -2.44
C ILE A 332 -8.61 -29.00 -2.18
N THR A 333 -7.63 -29.89 -2.06
CA THR A 333 -6.23 -29.48 -1.84
C THR A 333 -5.72 -28.65 -3.01
N GLU A 334 -6.08 -29.02 -4.23
CA GLU A 334 -5.74 -28.29 -5.45
C GLU A 334 -6.34 -26.87 -5.46
N ILE A 335 -7.60 -26.72 -5.03
CA ILE A 335 -8.23 -25.38 -4.88
C ILE A 335 -7.56 -24.56 -3.78
N MET A 336 -7.37 -25.14 -2.59
CA MET A 336 -6.81 -24.44 -1.42
C MET A 336 -5.39 -23.94 -1.66
N LEU A 337 -4.60 -24.66 -2.45
CA LEU A 337 -3.20 -24.32 -2.69
C LEU A 337 -3.03 -23.33 -3.85
N GLN A 338 -4.15 -22.82 -4.38
CA GLN A 338 -4.21 -21.80 -5.43
C GLN A 338 -3.28 -22.14 -6.60
N SER A 339 -3.50 -23.30 -7.24
CA SER A 339 -3.08 -23.47 -8.62
C SER A 339 -3.89 -22.45 -9.45
N GLU A 340 -3.26 -21.35 -9.86
CA GLU A 340 -3.81 -20.43 -10.85
C GLU A 340 -3.87 -21.14 -12.21
N THR A 341 -4.80 -22.08 -12.36
CA THR A 341 -5.10 -22.68 -13.65
C THR A 341 -5.96 -21.69 -14.43
N GLU A 342 -5.50 -21.34 -15.63
CA GLU A 342 -6.26 -20.51 -16.56
C GLU A 342 -7.56 -21.23 -16.96
N ARG A 343 -8.67 -20.48 -16.99
CA ARG A 343 -9.94 -21.00 -17.47
C ARG A 343 -9.95 -20.98 -18.99
N GLN A 344 -10.46 -22.04 -19.58
CA GLN A 344 -10.59 -22.22 -21.02
C GLN A 344 -12.02 -22.65 -21.36
N PRO A 345 -12.47 -22.44 -22.61
CA PRO A 345 -13.71 -23.03 -23.08
C PRO A 345 -13.66 -24.57 -22.98
N ILE A 346 -14.57 -25.16 -22.21
CA ILE A 346 -14.69 -26.60 -22.04
C ILE A 346 -16.07 -27.05 -22.49
N SER A 347 -16.11 -28.10 -23.33
CA SER A 347 -17.36 -28.72 -23.80
C SER A 347 -18.12 -29.37 -22.65
N LEU A 348 -19.23 -28.75 -22.26
CA LEU A 348 -20.08 -29.26 -21.19
C LEU A 348 -20.70 -30.62 -21.56
N ARG A 349 -21.02 -30.83 -22.85
CA ARG A 349 -21.51 -32.12 -23.34
C ARG A 349 -20.51 -33.23 -23.03
N TYR A 350 -19.25 -33.03 -23.40
CA TYR A 350 -18.22 -34.06 -23.24
C TYR A 350 -18.02 -34.45 -21.77
N VAL A 351 -17.96 -33.45 -20.88
CA VAL A 351 -17.79 -33.68 -19.44
C VAL A 351 -18.99 -34.44 -18.87
N LEU A 352 -20.23 -34.00 -19.15
CA LEU A 352 -21.42 -34.66 -18.62
C LEU A 352 -21.61 -36.08 -19.16
N GLU A 353 -21.43 -36.29 -20.46
CA GLU A 353 -21.57 -37.64 -21.05
C GLU A 353 -20.54 -38.60 -20.43
N THR A 354 -19.31 -38.14 -20.24
CA THR A 354 -18.24 -38.91 -19.61
C THR A 354 -18.57 -39.25 -18.16
N GLU A 355 -18.92 -38.25 -17.33
CA GLU A 355 -19.24 -38.47 -15.91
C GLU A 355 -20.49 -39.31 -15.69
N ILE A 356 -21.49 -39.21 -16.57
CA ILE A 356 -22.69 -40.06 -16.50
C ILE A 356 -22.35 -41.52 -16.84
N ASP A 357 -21.56 -41.76 -17.89
CA ASP A 357 -21.17 -43.12 -18.27
C ASP A 357 -20.24 -43.77 -17.24
N ASP A 358 -19.34 -42.99 -16.66
CA ASP A 358 -18.52 -43.39 -15.52
C ASP A 358 -19.38 -43.73 -14.29
N SER A 359 -20.36 -42.89 -13.96
CA SER A 359 -21.27 -43.11 -12.84
C SER A 359 -22.14 -44.36 -13.02
N ARG A 360 -22.61 -44.63 -14.25
CA ARG A 360 -23.31 -45.89 -14.60
C ARG A 360 -22.44 -47.11 -14.38
N SER A 361 -21.16 -47.00 -14.71
CA SER A 361 -20.20 -48.11 -14.57
C SER A 361 -19.85 -48.38 -13.11
N ARG A 362 -19.77 -47.34 -12.27
CA ARG A 362 -19.48 -47.46 -10.83
C ARG A 362 -20.69 -47.94 -10.02
N HIS A 363 -21.90 -47.62 -10.46
CA HIS A 363 -23.13 -47.88 -9.73
C HIS A 363 -24.10 -48.73 -10.57
N GLU A 364 -23.78 -50.02 -10.76
CA GLU A 364 -24.58 -50.94 -11.60
C GLU A 364 -26.04 -51.12 -11.14
N HIS A 365 -26.35 -50.81 -9.88
CA HIS A 365 -27.69 -50.91 -9.30
C HIS A 365 -28.53 -49.63 -9.45
N ALA A 366 -27.93 -48.53 -9.91
CA ALA A 366 -28.58 -47.25 -10.11
C ALA A 366 -28.96 -47.01 -11.58
N LEU A 367 -30.06 -46.31 -11.81
CA LEU A 367 -30.55 -45.94 -13.14
C LEU A 367 -30.25 -44.46 -13.42
N PHE A 368 -29.51 -44.20 -14.49
CA PHE A 368 -29.17 -42.85 -14.92
C PHE A 368 -29.91 -42.48 -16.21
N HIS A 369 -30.79 -41.50 -16.11
CA HIS A 369 -31.58 -40.96 -17.22
C HIS A 369 -31.06 -39.59 -17.64
N VAL A 370 -31.02 -39.34 -18.96
CA VAL A 370 -30.80 -38.00 -19.51
C VAL A 370 -32.13 -37.54 -20.07
N ASP A 371 -32.68 -36.47 -19.50
CA ASP A 371 -33.92 -35.87 -19.98
C ASP A 371 -33.60 -34.86 -21.09
N GLY A 372 -33.97 -35.23 -22.31
CA GLY A 372 -33.66 -34.47 -23.52
C GLY A 372 -32.26 -34.74 -24.06
N ALA A 373 -31.74 -33.78 -24.84
CA ALA A 373 -30.38 -33.82 -25.37
C ALA A 373 -29.53 -32.79 -24.62
N ILE A 374 -28.35 -33.20 -24.16
CA ILE A 374 -27.35 -32.25 -23.64
C ILE A 374 -26.98 -31.32 -24.81
N PRO A 375 -27.02 -29.99 -24.68
CA PRO A 375 -26.69 -29.08 -25.78
C PRO A 375 -25.17 -29.00 -26.01
N GLU A 376 -24.73 -28.65 -27.23
CA GLU A 376 -23.32 -28.33 -27.50
C GLU A 376 -23.03 -26.91 -27.03
N VAL A 377 -22.59 -26.79 -25.78
CA VAL A 377 -22.25 -25.52 -25.14
C VAL A 377 -20.87 -25.65 -24.51
N GLU A 378 -20.07 -24.60 -24.64
CA GLU A 378 -18.81 -24.46 -23.92
C GLU A 378 -18.99 -23.54 -22.73
N VAL A 379 -18.35 -23.88 -21.61
CA VAL A 379 -18.33 -23.08 -20.38
C VAL A 379 -16.89 -22.70 -20.05
N LEU A 380 -16.69 -21.53 -19.45
CA LEU A 380 -15.36 -21.05 -19.09
C LEU A 380 -14.91 -21.68 -17.76
N ALA A 381 -14.18 -22.79 -17.83
CA ALA A 381 -13.77 -23.60 -16.69
C ALA A 381 -12.35 -24.17 -16.86
N ASP A 382 -11.88 -24.96 -15.90
CA ASP A 382 -10.65 -25.75 -16.02
C ASP A 382 -10.95 -27.25 -15.94
N GLU A 383 -9.92 -28.09 -15.97
CA GLU A 383 -10.05 -29.56 -15.95
C GLU A 383 -10.81 -30.07 -14.71
N MET A 384 -10.93 -29.28 -13.65
CA MET A 384 -11.66 -29.64 -12.43
C MET A 384 -13.18 -29.62 -12.58
N LEU A 385 -13.73 -29.17 -13.73
CA LEU A 385 -15.17 -29.17 -13.97
C LEU A 385 -15.77 -30.58 -13.84
N GLU A 386 -15.03 -31.63 -14.18
CA GLU A 386 -15.44 -33.02 -13.97
C GLU A 386 -15.77 -33.32 -12.50
N ALA A 387 -15.02 -32.72 -11.56
CA ALA A 387 -15.22 -32.95 -10.13
C ALA A 387 -16.57 -32.41 -9.64
N VAL A 388 -17.09 -31.33 -10.25
CA VAL A 388 -18.43 -30.79 -9.94
C VAL A 388 -19.48 -31.88 -10.16
N PHE A 389 -19.52 -32.44 -11.38
CA PHE A 389 -20.56 -33.38 -11.76
C PHE A 389 -20.35 -34.76 -11.15
N ARG A 390 -19.11 -35.22 -11.02
CA ARG A 390 -18.78 -36.47 -10.33
C ARG A 390 -19.31 -36.48 -8.89
N ASN A 391 -19.07 -35.41 -8.13
CA ASN A 391 -19.51 -35.32 -6.73
C ASN A 391 -21.05 -35.27 -6.63
N LEU A 392 -21.72 -34.50 -7.49
CA LEU A 392 -23.19 -34.43 -7.48
C LEU A 392 -23.85 -35.76 -7.88
N LEU A 393 -23.35 -36.44 -8.92
CA LEU A 393 -23.85 -37.74 -9.35
C LEU A 393 -23.61 -38.82 -8.30
N SER A 394 -22.43 -38.83 -7.67
CA SER A 394 -22.12 -39.78 -6.60
C SER A 394 -23.02 -39.56 -5.37
N ASN A 395 -23.23 -38.31 -4.95
CA ASN A 395 -24.12 -37.97 -3.84
C ASN A 395 -25.56 -38.44 -4.09
N ALA A 396 -26.06 -38.26 -5.32
CA ALA A 396 -27.42 -38.66 -5.72
C ALA A 396 -27.67 -40.18 -5.56
N VAL A 397 -26.62 -41.00 -5.63
CA VAL A 397 -26.69 -42.45 -5.42
C VAL A 397 -26.40 -42.81 -3.95
N GLN A 398 -25.33 -42.28 -3.37
CA GLN A 398 -24.87 -42.64 -2.01
C GLN A 398 -25.86 -42.27 -0.91
N HIS A 399 -26.58 -41.15 -1.07
CA HIS A 399 -27.57 -40.68 -0.10
C HIS A 399 -28.99 -41.12 -0.43
N ASN A 400 -29.13 -42.07 -1.36
CA ASN A 400 -30.42 -42.60 -1.77
C ASN A 400 -30.84 -43.78 -0.87
N ASP A 401 -32.11 -43.77 -0.44
CA ASP A 401 -32.69 -44.78 0.44
C ASP A 401 -33.48 -45.87 -0.32
N LYS A 402 -33.54 -45.80 -1.65
CA LYS A 402 -34.28 -46.75 -2.50
C LYS A 402 -33.41 -47.94 -2.90
N ASP A 403 -34.06 -49.09 -3.09
CA ASP A 403 -33.42 -50.30 -3.62
C ASP A 403 -32.83 -50.08 -5.03
N VAL A 404 -33.44 -49.19 -5.82
CA VAL A 404 -32.96 -48.76 -7.13
C VAL A 404 -32.92 -47.23 -7.14
N PRO A 405 -31.73 -46.63 -6.92
CA PRO A 405 -31.53 -45.20 -7.06
C PRO A 405 -31.80 -44.78 -8.51
N GLU A 406 -32.62 -43.76 -8.71
CA GLU A 406 -32.86 -43.15 -10.02
C GLU A 406 -32.30 -41.73 -10.02
N VAL A 407 -31.44 -41.43 -10.99
CA VAL A 407 -30.81 -40.12 -11.17
C VAL A 407 -31.16 -39.61 -12.56
N THR A 408 -31.76 -38.42 -12.64
CA THR A 408 -32.11 -37.76 -13.90
C THR A 408 -31.25 -36.51 -14.08
N VAL A 409 -30.53 -36.44 -15.20
CA VAL A 409 -29.74 -35.28 -15.60
C VAL A 409 -30.48 -34.54 -16.71
N SER A 410 -30.67 -33.23 -16.55
CA SER A 410 -31.22 -32.36 -17.60
C SER A 410 -30.37 -31.11 -17.73
N VAL A 411 -30.27 -30.58 -18.96
CA VAL A 411 -29.47 -29.39 -19.25
C VAL A 411 -30.33 -28.38 -20.01
N THR A 412 -30.44 -27.18 -19.47
CA THR A 412 -31.22 -26.09 -20.06
C THR A 412 -30.31 -24.93 -20.42
N ASP A 413 -30.42 -24.47 -21.66
CA ASP A 413 -29.79 -23.24 -22.10
C ASP A 413 -30.62 -22.03 -21.61
N GLU A 414 -30.04 -21.22 -20.72
CA GLU A 414 -30.67 -20.03 -20.14
C GLU A 414 -30.09 -18.73 -20.75
N GLY A 415 -29.59 -18.78 -22.00
CA GLY A 415 -29.02 -17.63 -22.69
C GLY A 415 -27.52 -17.48 -22.41
N GLY A 416 -27.14 -16.50 -21.58
CA GLY A 416 -25.73 -16.26 -21.22
C GLY A 416 -25.14 -17.31 -20.26
N GLN A 417 -25.99 -18.19 -19.73
CA GLN A 417 -25.63 -19.26 -18.81
C GLN A 417 -26.27 -20.58 -19.26
N VAL A 418 -25.76 -21.68 -18.71
CA VAL A 418 -26.34 -23.02 -18.88
C VAL A 418 -26.62 -23.60 -17.50
N ALA A 419 -27.82 -24.16 -17.32
CA ALA A 419 -28.25 -24.78 -16.09
C ALA A 419 -28.23 -26.31 -16.23
N VAL A 420 -27.42 -26.99 -15.43
CA VAL A 420 -27.38 -28.44 -15.31
C VAL A 420 -28.14 -28.83 -14.05
N ARG A 421 -29.14 -29.70 -14.19
CA ARG A 421 -29.94 -30.21 -13.07
C ARG A 421 -29.70 -31.70 -12.91
N ILE A 422 -29.38 -32.12 -11.68
CA ILE A 422 -29.21 -33.52 -11.28
C ILE A 422 -30.27 -33.79 -10.21
N ALA A 423 -31.25 -34.63 -10.55
CA ALA A 423 -32.39 -34.96 -9.71
C ALA A 423 -32.34 -36.43 -9.28
N ASP A 424 -32.50 -36.71 -7.99
CA ASP A 424 -32.57 -38.08 -7.44
C ASP A 424 -33.98 -38.44 -6.94
N ASN A 425 -34.25 -39.72 -6.71
CA ASN A 425 -35.50 -40.22 -6.13
C ASN A 425 -35.41 -40.59 -4.62
N GLY A 426 -34.37 -40.12 -3.94
CA GLY A 426 -34.06 -40.44 -2.54
C GLY A 426 -34.94 -39.73 -1.51
N PRO A 427 -34.46 -39.54 -0.27
CA PRO A 427 -35.26 -38.96 0.82
C PRO A 427 -35.42 -37.44 0.74
N GLY A 428 -34.62 -36.75 -0.09
CA GLY A 428 -34.54 -35.28 -0.13
C GLY A 428 -33.70 -34.70 1.01
N ILE A 429 -33.62 -33.36 1.07
CA ILE A 429 -32.86 -32.62 2.09
C ILE A 429 -33.85 -31.81 2.94
N ILE A 430 -33.73 -31.86 4.26
CA ILE A 430 -34.58 -31.08 5.17
C ILE A 430 -34.26 -29.60 4.98
N ASP A 431 -35.30 -28.75 4.90
CA ASP A 431 -35.17 -27.31 4.60
C ASP A 431 -34.15 -26.57 5.47
N GLU A 432 -34.06 -26.91 6.77
CA GLU A 432 -33.11 -26.31 7.71
C GLU A 432 -31.65 -26.55 7.31
N HIS A 433 -31.35 -27.67 6.63
CA HIS A 433 -30.00 -28.02 6.23
C HIS A 433 -29.67 -27.53 4.80
N LYS A 434 -30.65 -27.16 3.97
CA LYS A 434 -30.42 -26.79 2.55
C LYS A 434 -29.46 -25.59 2.38
N ALA A 435 -29.43 -24.67 3.34
CA ALA A 435 -28.50 -23.55 3.33
C ALA A 435 -27.12 -23.91 3.91
N GLU A 436 -27.06 -24.86 4.84
CA GLU A 436 -25.86 -25.22 5.60
C GLU A 436 -25.05 -26.36 4.94
N ILE A 437 -25.63 -27.11 4.00
CA ILE A 437 -24.95 -28.24 3.31
C ILE A 437 -23.73 -27.82 2.46
N PHE A 438 -23.57 -26.52 2.19
CA PHE A 438 -22.43 -25.97 1.48
C PHE A 438 -21.41 -25.29 2.42
N ASP A 439 -21.78 -25.02 3.68
CA ASP A 439 -20.94 -24.27 4.62
C ASP A 439 -19.71 -25.05 5.12
N GLU A 440 -18.61 -24.32 5.32
CA GLU A 440 -17.31 -24.81 5.82
C GLU A 440 -17.42 -25.49 7.22
N GLY A 441 -18.46 -25.17 8.00
CA GLY A 441 -18.67 -25.62 9.38
C GLY A 441 -19.21 -27.05 9.55
N GLU A 442 -19.81 -27.64 8.51
CA GLU A 442 -20.29 -29.03 8.49
C GLU A 442 -19.18 -30.04 8.11
N MET A 443 -17.91 -29.60 8.09
CA MET A 443 -16.72 -30.48 7.98
C MET A 443 -16.54 -31.37 9.22
N SER A 444 -17.52 -32.22 9.52
CA SER A 444 -17.39 -33.24 10.55
C SER A 444 -16.83 -34.52 9.92
N LEU A 445 -15.53 -34.74 10.13
CA LEU A 445 -14.87 -36.03 9.86
C LEU A 445 -15.51 -37.21 10.60
N GLU A 446 -16.40 -36.96 11.57
CA GLU A 446 -16.99 -37.95 12.47
C GLU A 446 -18.37 -38.49 12.04
N THR A 447 -19.10 -37.80 11.16
CA THR A 447 -20.48 -38.16 10.79
C THR A 447 -20.64 -38.54 9.33
N GLY A 448 -20.07 -39.68 8.91
CA GLY A 448 -20.60 -40.52 7.80
C GLY A 448 -20.70 -39.95 6.37
N GLY A 449 -21.38 -38.81 6.15
CA GLY A 449 -21.48 -38.06 4.90
C GLY A 449 -20.57 -36.83 4.95
N THR A 450 -19.69 -36.69 3.97
CA THR A 450 -18.43 -35.96 4.21
C THR A 450 -18.51 -34.44 4.12
N GLY A 451 -19.58 -33.80 3.63
CA GLY A 451 -19.68 -32.33 3.44
C GLY A 451 -18.68 -31.74 2.40
N LEU A 452 -17.47 -32.29 2.34
CA LEU A 452 -16.35 -31.99 1.46
C LEU A 452 -16.72 -32.01 -0.03
N GLY A 453 -17.60 -32.92 -0.45
CA GLY A 453 -18.02 -33.02 -1.85
C GLY A 453 -18.87 -31.84 -2.31
N LEU A 454 -19.84 -31.41 -1.48
CA LEU A 454 -20.69 -30.26 -1.79
C LEU A 454 -19.94 -28.94 -1.61
N TYR A 455 -19.07 -28.84 -0.60
CA TYR A 455 -18.14 -27.71 -0.46
C TYR A 455 -17.23 -27.56 -1.70
N LEU A 456 -16.66 -28.66 -2.20
CA LEU A 456 -15.86 -28.65 -3.43
C LEU A 456 -16.66 -28.16 -4.63
N VAL A 457 -17.90 -28.63 -4.76
CA VAL A 457 -18.81 -28.23 -5.83
C VAL A 457 -19.07 -26.72 -5.76
N GLU A 458 -19.43 -26.19 -4.59
CA GLU A 458 -19.67 -24.75 -4.40
C GLU A 458 -18.41 -23.94 -4.73
N ALA A 459 -17.26 -24.30 -4.16
CA ALA A 459 -16.00 -23.61 -4.40
C ALA A 459 -15.60 -23.55 -5.89
N LEU A 460 -15.83 -24.65 -6.64
CA LEU A 460 -15.57 -24.69 -8.09
C LEU A 460 -16.58 -23.86 -8.88
N VAL A 461 -17.88 -23.97 -8.56
CA VAL A 461 -18.93 -23.22 -9.24
C VAL A 461 -18.75 -21.72 -9.02
N ASP A 462 -18.47 -21.29 -7.80
CA ASP A 462 -18.14 -19.90 -7.46
C ASP A 462 -16.88 -19.43 -8.20
N ARG A 463 -15.84 -20.28 -8.24
CA ARG A 463 -14.63 -20.00 -9.02
C ARG A 463 -14.99 -19.76 -10.48
N TYR A 464 -15.88 -20.52 -11.09
CA TYR A 464 -16.30 -20.30 -12.47
C TYR A 464 -17.28 -19.13 -12.67
N GLY A 465 -17.70 -18.44 -11.61
CA GLY A 465 -18.70 -17.36 -11.67
C GLY A 465 -20.11 -17.89 -11.89
N GLY A 466 -20.38 -19.12 -11.47
CA GLY A 466 -21.66 -19.78 -11.52
C GLY A 466 -22.47 -19.64 -10.23
N GLU A 467 -23.52 -20.45 -10.11
CA GLU A 467 -24.35 -20.57 -8.90
C GLU A 467 -24.80 -22.02 -8.73
N ILE A 468 -24.80 -22.54 -7.50
CA ILE A 468 -25.41 -23.82 -7.15
C ILE A 468 -26.61 -23.61 -6.23
N SER A 469 -27.67 -24.40 -6.43
CA SER A 469 -28.85 -24.40 -5.57
C SER A 469 -29.43 -25.81 -5.43
N VAL A 470 -30.19 -26.05 -4.36
CA VAL A 470 -30.88 -27.31 -4.12
C VAL A 470 -32.38 -27.09 -3.87
N ALA A 471 -33.21 -27.98 -4.42
CA ALA A 471 -34.65 -28.00 -4.24
C ALA A 471 -35.16 -29.43 -4.02
N ASP A 472 -36.40 -29.60 -3.58
CA ASP A 472 -37.01 -30.93 -3.46
C ASP A 472 -37.39 -31.47 -4.85
N ASN A 473 -37.29 -32.79 -5.02
CA ASN A 473 -37.78 -33.49 -6.19
C ASN A 473 -39.18 -34.08 -5.92
N ASP A 474 -40.05 -34.11 -6.94
CA ASP A 474 -41.41 -34.65 -6.85
C ASP A 474 -41.44 -36.08 -7.45
N PRO A 475 -41.99 -37.10 -6.76
CA PRO A 475 -42.63 -37.05 -5.44
C PRO A 475 -41.67 -37.09 -4.24
N THR A 476 -40.42 -37.52 -4.42
CA THR A 476 -39.38 -37.56 -3.38
C THR A 476 -37.99 -37.35 -3.98
N GLY A 477 -37.04 -36.82 -3.20
CA GLY A 477 -35.63 -36.68 -3.56
C GLY A 477 -35.14 -35.23 -3.55
N ALA A 478 -33.94 -34.98 -4.06
CA ALA A 478 -33.38 -33.65 -4.20
C ALA A 478 -33.06 -33.32 -5.67
N VAL A 479 -33.01 -32.02 -5.98
CA VAL A 479 -32.59 -31.49 -7.29
C VAL A 479 -31.50 -30.47 -7.08
N PHE A 480 -30.26 -30.83 -7.42
CA PHE A 480 -29.14 -29.89 -7.48
C PHE A 480 -29.14 -29.21 -8.84
N THR A 481 -29.08 -27.88 -8.85
CA THR A 481 -29.01 -27.06 -10.07
C THR A 481 -27.72 -26.25 -10.05
N VAL A 482 -26.84 -26.52 -11.02
CA VAL A 482 -25.59 -25.80 -11.26
C VAL A 482 -25.76 -24.90 -12.47
N ARG A 483 -25.58 -23.60 -12.31
CA ARG A 483 -25.56 -22.61 -13.39
C ARG A 483 -24.14 -22.19 -13.67
N LEU A 484 -23.72 -22.26 -14.93
CA LEU A 484 -22.38 -21.85 -15.36
C LEU A 484 -22.47 -20.81 -16.49
N PRO A 485 -21.61 -19.78 -16.49
CA PRO A 485 -21.49 -18.87 -17.62
C PRO A 485 -20.93 -19.59 -18.84
N LYS A 486 -21.50 -19.29 -20.00
CA LYS A 486 -20.99 -19.82 -21.27
C LYS A 486 -19.69 -19.13 -21.65
N ALA A 487 -18.81 -19.85 -22.32
CA ALA A 487 -17.70 -19.23 -23.05
C ALA A 487 -18.27 -18.46 -24.25
N GLU A 488 -17.81 -17.21 -24.45
CA GLU A 488 -18.23 -16.36 -25.58
C GLU A 488 -17.62 -16.78 -26.92
#